data_AF-A0AAE4YS36-F1
#
_entry.id   AF-A0AAE4YS36-F1
#
_cell.length_a   1.000
_cell.length_b   1.000
_cell.length_c   1.000
_cell.angle_alpha   90.00
_cell.angle_beta   90.00
_cell.angle_gamma   90.00
#
_symmetry.space_group_name_H-M   'P 1'
#
loop_
_entity.id
_entity.type
_entity.pdbx_description
1 polymer ?
#
loop_
_entity_poly.entity_id
_entity_poly.type
_entity_poly.pdbx_seq_one_letter_code
_entity_poly.pdbx_strand_id
1 'polypeptide(L)' 'MKTADAAAYIGKSASWLNKTRLTGVGPVYLKIGGGVLYDVEDLDVWLAGKRRTAVYDFANDNARIATRAA' A
#
# COMPACT_ATOMS: atom_id res chain seq x y z
N MET A 1 -6.39 -11.13 4.13
CA MET A 1 -5.08 -11.74 3.84
C MET A 1 -4.15 -11.71 5.05
N LYS A 2 -3.38 -12.77 5.33
CA LYS A 2 -2.41 -12.80 6.46
C LYS A 2 -1.18 -11.95 6.15
N THR A 3 -0.36 -11.66 7.16
CA THR A 3 0.81 -10.77 7.01
C THR A 3 1.83 -11.28 5.98
N ALA A 4 2.10 -12.60 5.95
CA ALA A 4 3.05 -13.17 5.00
C ALA A 4 2.57 -13.02 3.55
N ASP A 5 1.31 -13.37 3.29
CA ASP A 5 0.68 -13.26 1.97
C ASP A 5 0.57 -11.79 1.53
N ALA A 6 0.20 -10.89 2.44
CA ALA A 6 0.12 -9.45 2.16
C ALA A 6 1.49 -8.85 1.84
N ALA A 7 2.54 -9.31 2.53
CA ALA A 7 3.90 -8.91 2.24
C ALA A 7 4.33 -9.37 0.84
N ALA A 8 4.03 -10.62 0.48
CA ALA A 8 4.28 -11.15 -0.85
C ALA A 8 3.51 -10.36 -1.93
N TYR A 9 2.24 -10.04 -1.67
CA TYR A 9 1.38 -9.28 -2.59
C TYR A 9 1.96 -7.90 -2.95
N ILE A 10 2.44 -7.14 -1.95
CA ILE A 10 2.99 -5.79 -2.18
C ILE A 10 4.51 -5.78 -2.44
N GLY A 11 5.17 -6.95 -2.53
CA GLY A 11 6.61 -7.07 -2.75
C GLY A 11 7.47 -6.56 -1.59
N LYS A 12 7.04 -6.80 -0.34
CA LYS A 12 7.77 -6.44 0.88
C LYS A 12 7.99 -7.65 1.79
N SER A 13 8.75 -7.47 2.87
CA SER A 13 8.91 -8.50 3.90
C SER A 13 7.81 -8.39 4.96
N ALA A 14 7.49 -9.52 5.61
CA ALA A 14 6.58 -9.52 6.75
C ALA A 14 7.08 -8.64 7.91
N SER A 15 8.41 -8.60 8.13
CA SER A 15 9.05 -7.74 9.12
C SER A 15 8.86 -6.25 8.81
N TRP A 16 8.90 -5.88 7.54
CA TRP A 16 8.60 -4.51 7.09
C TRP A 16 7.15 -4.15 7.42
N LEU A 17 6.18 -5.03 7.13
CA LEU A 17 4.78 -4.78 7.52
C LEU A 17 4.63 -4.61 9.02
N ASN A 18 5.24 -5.47 9.83
CA ASN A 18 5.22 -5.34 11.29
C ASN A 18 5.80 -3.99 11.75
N LYS A 19 6.91 -3.55 11.17
CA LYS A 19 7.51 -2.23 11.47
C LYS A 19 6.60 -1.08 11.05
N THR A 20 6.00 -1.15 9.87
CA THR A 20 5.13 -0.08 9.37
C THR A 20 3.85 0.12 10.17
N ARG A 21 3.38 -0.91 10.89
CA ARG A 21 2.27 -0.76 11.84
C ARG A 21 2.62 0.13 13.02
N LEU A 22 3.90 0.14 13.43
CA LEU A 22 4.37 0.99 14.53
C LEU A 22 4.54 2.44 14.07
N THR A 23 4.97 2.65 12.82
CA THR A 23 5.27 3.99 12.29
C THR A 23 4.12 4.62 11.51
N GLY A 24 3.07 3.87 11.17
CA GLY A 24 1.90 4.34 10.42
C GLY A 24 2.12 4.54 8.92
N VAL A 25 3.24 4.07 8.36
CA VAL A 25 3.64 4.37 6.95
C VAL A 25 3.20 3.26 5.96
N GLY A 26 2.58 2.20 6.47
CA GLY A 26 2.19 1.01 5.72
C GLY A 26 0.74 1.03 5.22
N PRO A 27 0.32 -0.03 4.53
CA PRO A 27 -1.08 -0.22 4.17
C PRO A 27 -1.96 -0.40 5.43
N VAL A 28 -3.24 -0.06 5.28
CA VAL A 28 -4.26 -0.22 6.34
C VAL A 28 -4.36 -1.70 6.71
N TYR A 29 -4.57 -1.97 7.99
CA TYR A 29 -4.69 -3.33 8.51
C TYR A 29 -5.91 -3.46 9.41
N LEU A 30 -6.45 -4.67 9.47
CA LEU A 30 -7.55 -5.04 10.34
C LEU A 30 -7.00 -5.75 11.58
N LYS A 31 -7.32 -5.21 12.75
CA LYS A 31 -7.02 -5.85 14.03
C LYS A 31 -8.22 -6.69 14.46
N ILE A 32 -8.10 -8.01 14.35
CA ILE A 32 -9.18 -8.96 14.69
C ILE A 32 -8.66 -9.89 15.79
N GLY A 33 -9.04 -9.59 17.03
CA GLY A 33 -8.55 -10.28 18.22
C GLY A 33 -7.02 -10.29 18.29
N GLY A 34 -6.44 -11.48 18.42
CA GLY A 34 -4.97 -11.68 18.42
C GLY A 34 -4.31 -11.45 17.06
N GLY A 35 -5.05 -11.62 15.96
CA GLY A 35 -4.51 -11.59 14.60
C GLY A 35 -4.47 -10.20 13.96
N VAL A 36 -3.68 -10.09 12.88
CA VAL A 36 -3.70 -8.94 11.96
C VAL A 36 -3.90 -9.45 10.54
N LEU A 37 -4.91 -8.88 9.88
CA LEU A 37 -5.25 -9.16 8.49
C LEU A 37 -5.18 -7.89 7.66
N TYR A 38 -5.12 -8.07 6.34
CA TYR A 38 -5.17 -7.02 5.34
C TYR A 38 -6.31 -7.29 4.38
N ASP A 39 -7.07 -6.27 4.02
CA ASP A 39 -7.94 -6.31 2.85
C ASP A 39 -7.07 -6.17 1.59
N VAL A 40 -7.46 -6.84 0.52
CA VAL A 40 -6.81 -6.67 -0.78
C VAL A 40 -7.09 -5.26 -1.31
N GLU A 41 -8.30 -4.74 -1.12
CA GLU A 41 -8.66 -3.40 -1.58
C GLU A 41 -7.81 -2.33 -0.91
N ASP A 42 -7.60 -2.44 0.41
CA ASP A 42 -6.73 -1.52 1.16
C ASP A 42 -5.27 -1.57 0.67
N LEU A 43 -4.79 -2.76 0.30
CA LEU A 43 -3.44 -2.92 -0.26
C LEU A 43 -3.33 -2.29 -1.65
N ASP A 44 -4.36 -2.44 -2.49
CA ASP A 44 -4.41 -1.84 -3.82
C ASP A 44 -4.50 -0.32 -3.75
N VAL A 45 -5.31 0.22 -2.83
CA VAL A 45 -5.40 1.65 -2.55
C VAL A 45 -4.03 2.18 -2.10
N TRP A 46 -3.35 1.47 -1.20
CA TRP A 46 -2.02 1.85 -0.76
C TRP A 46 -1.00 1.82 -1.91
N LEU A 47 -0.98 0.76 -2.73
CA LEU A 47 -0.11 0.65 -3.90
C LEU A 47 -0.38 1.75 -4.93
N ALA A 48 -1.66 2.07 -5.16
CA ALA A 48 -2.07 3.17 -6.03
C ALA A 48 -1.53 4.51 -5.52
N GLY A 49 -1.56 4.75 -4.21
CA GLY A 49 -0.97 5.93 -3.56
C GLY A 49 0.56 5.98 -3.59
N LYS A 50 1.24 4.85 -3.85
CA LYS A 50 2.70 4.78 -4.03
C LYS A 50 3.14 4.81 -5.50
N ARG A 51 2.20 4.90 -6.44
CA ARG A 51 2.52 4.98 -7.87
C ARG A 51 3.26 6.28 -8.16
N ARG A 52 4.40 6.16 -8.84
CA ARG A 52 5.20 7.30 -9.31
C ARG A 52 5.39 7.17 -10.82
N THR A 53 5.48 8.30 -11.50
CA THR A 53 5.65 8.37 -12.96
C THR A 53 7.07 8.76 -13.37
N ALA A 54 7.85 9.28 -12.44
CA ALA A 54 9.27 9.52 -12.62
C ALA A 54 10.04 9.31 -11.31
N VAL A 55 11.36 9.32 -11.43
CA VAL A 55 12.30 9.22 -10.29
C VAL A 55 12.29 10.49 -9.45
N TYR A 56 12.09 11.65 -10.07
CA TYR A 56 12.03 12.96 -9.42
C TYR A 56 10.60 13.34 -9.04
N ASP A 57 10.46 14.11 -7.97
CA ASP A 57 9.15 14.49 -7.41
C ASP A 57 8.37 15.51 -8.26
N PHE A 58 9.02 16.18 -9.22
CA PHE A 58 8.40 17.24 -10.04
C PHE A 58 7.80 16.75 -11.37
N ALA A 59 7.65 15.44 -11.58
CA ALA A 59 7.09 14.95 -12.84
C ALA A 59 5.61 15.30 -12.99
N ASN A 60 5.25 15.80 -14.17
CA ASN A 60 3.88 16.16 -14.52
C ASN A 60 3.04 14.91 -14.81
N ASP A 61 2.06 14.59 -13.95
CA ASP A 61 1.12 13.48 -14.12
C ASP A 61 -0.33 13.93 -14.42
N ASN A 62 -0.51 15.19 -14.84
CA ASN A 62 -1.84 15.79 -15.07
C ASN A 62 -2.69 14.97 -16.05
N ALA A 63 -2.08 14.41 -17.10
CA ALA A 63 -2.80 13.65 -18.12
C ALA A 63 -3.46 12.38 -17.55
N ARG A 64 -2.79 11.64 -16.64
CA ARG A 64 -3.38 10.46 -15.99
C ARG A 64 -4.48 10.81 -15.01
N ILE A 65 -4.29 11.88 -14.24
CA ILE A 65 -5.30 12.38 -13.30
C ILE A 65 -6.59 12.70 -14.06
N ALA A 66 -6.48 13.39 -15.20
CA ALA A 66 -7.62 13.72 -16.05
C ALA A 66 -8.35 12.48 -16.58
N THR A 67 -7.63 11.42 -16.94
CA THR A 67 -8.24 10.17 -17.47
C THR A 67 -8.99 9.35 -16.41
N ARG A 68 -8.65 9.50 -15.12
CA ARG A 68 -9.28 8.71 -14.03
C ARG A 68 -10.53 9.38 -13.44
N ALA A 69 -10.78 10.64 -13.76
CA ALA A 69 -11.94 11.42 -13.32
C ALA A 69 -13.12 11.40 -14.33
N ALA A 70 -12.93 10.78 -15.49
CA ALA A 70 -13.94 10.55 -16.53
C ALA A 70 -14.48 9.12 -16.44
#